data_AF-A0A9Y3VP21-F1
#
_entry.id   AF-A0A9Y3VP21-F1
#
_cell.length_a   1.000
_cell.length_b   1.000
_cell.length_c   1.000
_cell.angle_alpha   90.00
_cell.angle_beta   90.00
_cell.angle_gamma   90.00
#
_symmetry.space_group_name_H-M   'P 1'
#
loop_
_entity.id
_entity.type
_entity.pdbx_description
1 polymer ?
#
loop_
_entity_poly.entity_id
_entity_poly.type
_entity_poly.pdbx_seq_one_letter_code
_entity_poly.pdbx_strand_id
1 'polypeptide(L)'
;MTNISVSEMAEGGDVEWELSKENIQPLRRGRAISALHQALSQQQDGPTSAINQQRQAFESELRTYEGDDPLSVWDRYIKWTEQTFPQGGKESNLTTLLERVVTRFTEEKHYHNDPRYVDLWIKFAKNCQEPLEIYRYMQAQGIGVTQASLYIAWSEEYEDQGNFRKADLVYQEGFRKSADPHDKLLQFHKALQARVSRQVMMNVEEEDSDDEPKQLERVSLADLKHRGKKKAVAPINRTGAGIRSIPGGLKSQGAPVLGSNSRLVIFDENKAQSAGPSEPRLEAWVAPPTSRAKENEQKPERWCDVKMPQKSKFGHTVMAPPPPKLTFQPFVEESDQPPTMGEQTKRQQAGALKVQQKCLSTKICGCIRTFN
;
A
#
# COMPACT_ATOMS: atom_id res chain seq x y z
N MET A 1 30.19 -48.74 13.50
CA MET A 1 28.81 -48.50 14.00
C MET A 1 28.91 -47.55 15.17
N THR A 2 28.69 -46.26 14.94
CA THR A 2 28.64 -45.25 16.00
C THR A 2 27.39 -44.43 15.75
N ASN A 3 26.35 -44.78 16.50
CA ASN A 3 25.08 -44.08 16.55
C ASN A 3 25.31 -42.68 17.12
N ILE A 4 24.96 -41.66 16.36
CA ILE A 4 24.81 -40.30 16.88
C ILE A 4 23.45 -40.25 17.55
N SER A 5 23.48 -40.16 18.88
CA SER A 5 22.29 -39.97 19.72
C SER A 5 21.56 -38.70 19.32
N VAL A 6 20.32 -38.87 18.89
CA VAL A 6 19.31 -37.81 18.87
C VAL A 6 18.76 -37.74 20.29
N SER A 7 19.29 -36.82 21.10
CA SER A 7 18.71 -36.44 22.39
C SER A 7 18.36 -34.96 22.34
N GLU A 8 17.08 -34.71 22.14
CA GLU A 8 16.24 -33.96 23.08
C GLU A 8 16.76 -32.59 23.53
N MET A 9 16.24 -31.55 22.86
CA MET A 9 15.94 -30.26 23.47
C MET A 9 14.59 -29.79 22.93
N ALA A 10 13.53 -30.38 23.47
CA ALA A 10 12.17 -29.82 23.42
C ALA A 10 11.88 -29.24 24.81
N GLU A 11 12.55 -28.14 25.16
CA GLU A 11 12.10 -27.29 26.28
C GLU A 11 11.18 -26.22 25.70
N GLY A 12 9.94 -26.20 26.21
CA GLY A 12 8.91 -25.21 25.89
C GLY A 12 9.25 -23.83 26.43
N GLY A 13 10.25 -23.19 25.82
CA GLY A 13 10.37 -21.73 25.85
C GLY A 13 9.30 -21.17 24.92
N ASP A 14 8.47 -20.27 25.45
CA ASP A 14 7.55 -19.43 24.67
C ASP A 14 8.32 -18.87 23.47
N VAL A 15 7.99 -19.34 22.27
CA VAL A 15 8.84 -19.06 21.12
C VAL A 15 8.60 -17.60 20.75
N GLU A 16 9.63 -16.75 20.84
CA GLU A 16 9.52 -15.29 20.65
C GLU A 16 8.70 -14.88 19.40
N TRP A 17 8.74 -15.69 18.35
CA TRP A 17 7.94 -15.48 17.14
C TRP A 17 6.43 -15.67 17.33
N GLU A 18 5.97 -16.48 18.28
CA GLU A 18 4.54 -16.64 18.62
C GLU A 18 3.95 -15.34 19.19
N LEU A 19 4.73 -14.64 20.03
CA LEU A 19 4.37 -13.33 20.60
C LEU A 19 4.26 -12.24 19.53
N SER A 20 5.03 -12.38 18.43
CA SER A 20 5.10 -11.39 17.35
C SER A 20 4.48 -11.86 16.04
N LYS A 21 3.75 -12.99 16.01
CA LYS A 21 3.26 -13.60 14.75
C LYS A 21 2.37 -12.68 13.91
N GLU A 22 1.60 -11.82 14.57
CA GLU A 22 0.74 -10.82 13.91
C GLU A 22 1.55 -9.72 13.20
N ASN A 23 2.81 -9.52 13.59
CA ASN A 23 3.75 -8.58 12.99
C ASN A 23 4.65 -9.22 11.93
N ILE A 24 4.42 -10.50 11.58
CA ILE A 24 5.23 -11.20 10.59
C ILE A 24 4.43 -11.32 9.29
N GLN A 25 4.83 -10.55 8.27
CA GLN A 25 4.24 -10.64 6.94
C GLN A 25 4.48 -12.05 6.36
N PRO A 26 3.41 -12.76 5.95
CA PRO A 26 3.54 -14.04 5.27
C PRO A 26 4.25 -13.88 3.93
N LEU A 27 5.30 -14.67 3.69
CA LEU A 27 6.02 -14.71 2.42
C LEU A 27 5.80 -16.06 1.74
N ARG A 28 5.54 -16.07 0.42
CA ARG A 28 5.35 -17.32 -0.34
C ARG A 28 6.55 -18.28 -0.29
N ARG A 29 7.77 -17.76 -0.08
CA ARG A 29 9.01 -18.55 0.06
C ARG A 29 9.30 -18.97 1.51
N GLY A 30 8.50 -18.50 2.47
CA GLY A 30 8.82 -18.62 3.90
C GLY A 30 9.91 -17.65 4.36
N ARG A 31 10.31 -17.79 5.63
CA ARG A 31 11.35 -17.00 6.29
C ARG A 31 12.36 -17.93 6.96
N ALA A 32 13.63 -17.51 7.03
CA ALA A 32 14.63 -18.23 7.80
C ALA A 32 14.40 -17.98 9.30
N ILE A 33 14.23 -19.03 10.09
CA ILE A 33 13.91 -18.94 11.53
C ILE A 33 14.99 -18.20 12.32
N SER A 34 16.27 -18.44 12.01
CA SER A 34 17.40 -17.75 12.65
C SER A 34 17.38 -16.24 12.39
N ALA A 35 17.14 -15.84 11.15
CA ALA A 35 17.04 -14.43 10.77
C ALA A 35 15.80 -13.77 11.38
N LEU A 36 14.70 -14.52 11.50
CA LEU A 36 13.48 -14.04 12.16
C LEU A 36 13.71 -13.80 13.65
N HIS A 37 14.33 -14.74 14.38
CA HIS A 37 14.68 -14.52 15.79
C HIS A 37 15.58 -13.29 15.96
N GLN A 38 16.60 -13.14 15.11
CA GLN A 38 17.47 -11.96 15.14
C GLN A 38 16.70 -10.66 14.88
N ALA A 39 15.75 -10.66 13.94
CA ALA A 39 14.95 -9.48 13.64
C ALA A 39 13.99 -9.13 14.78
N LEU A 40 13.39 -10.13 15.43
CA LEU A 40 12.48 -9.93 16.56
C LEU A 40 13.21 -9.41 17.80
N SER A 41 14.38 -9.98 18.12
CA SER A 41 15.21 -9.50 19.24
C SER A 41 15.65 -8.05 19.02
N GLN A 42 15.99 -7.67 17.79
CA GLN A 42 16.42 -6.31 17.43
C GLN A 42 15.28 -5.29 17.44
N GLN A 43 14.02 -5.71 17.32
CA GLN A 43 12.87 -4.80 17.27
C GLN A 43 12.54 -4.20 18.64
N GLN A 44 12.87 -4.90 19.72
CA GLN A 44 12.60 -4.43 21.09
C GLN A 44 13.48 -3.23 21.51
N ASP A 45 14.64 -3.04 20.87
CA ASP A 45 15.62 -1.98 21.18
C ASP A 45 15.55 -0.76 20.23
N GLY A 46 14.50 -0.63 19.41
CA GLY A 46 14.37 0.42 18.38
C GLY A 46 15.18 0.13 17.10
N PRO A 47 15.23 1.02 16.08
CA PRO A 47 16.06 0.81 14.89
C PRO A 47 17.53 0.76 15.31
N THR A 48 18.03 -0.46 15.54
CA THR A 48 19.36 -0.68 16.07
C THR A 48 20.40 -0.07 15.13
N SER A 49 21.38 0.62 15.71
CA SER A 49 22.53 1.18 14.98
C SER A 49 23.13 0.15 14.00
N ALA A 50 23.11 -1.14 14.37
CA ALA A 50 23.53 -2.26 13.54
C ALA A 50 22.74 -2.42 12.21
N ILE A 51 21.41 -2.32 12.22
CA ILE A 51 20.59 -2.42 10.99
C ILE A 51 20.91 -1.28 10.04
N ASN A 52 21.08 -0.06 10.58
CA ASN A 52 21.45 1.11 9.78
C ASN A 52 22.87 1.01 9.23
N GLN A 53 23.83 0.50 10.01
CA GLN A 53 25.19 0.23 9.55
C GLN A 53 25.21 -0.81 8.42
N GLN A 54 24.46 -1.91 8.57
CA GLN A 54 24.38 -2.94 7.54
C GLN A 54 23.73 -2.41 6.26
N ARG A 55 22.69 -1.58 6.38
CA ARG A 55 22.10 -0.87 5.24
C ARG A 55 23.12 0.01 4.52
N GLN A 56 23.91 0.78 5.28
CA GLN A 56 24.97 1.63 4.72
C GLN A 56 26.07 0.80 4.05
N ALA A 57 26.41 -0.37 4.60
CA ALA A 57 27.37 -1.28 4.00
C ALA A 57 26.89 -1.75 2.61
N PHE A 58 25.64 -2.21 2.48
CA PHE A 58 25.07 -2.58 1.18
C PHE A 58 25.02 -1.40 0.20
N GLU A 59 24.61 -0.21 0.65
CA GLU A 59 24.59 0.97 -0.22
C GLU A 59 26.00 1.41 -0.66
N SER A 60 27.02 1.20 0.19
CA SER A 60 28.42 1.45 -0.17
C SER A 60 28.94 0.41 -1.16
N GLU A 61 28.60 -0.85 -0.96
CA GLU A 61 28.92 -1.95 -1.86
C GLU A 61 28.30 -1.67 -3.24
N LEU A 62 27.02 -1.31 -3.32
CA LEU A 62 26.35 -0.95 -4.58
C LEU A 62 27.02 0.20 -5.35
N ARG A 63 27.71 1.13 -4.67
CA ARG A 63 28.41 2.25 -5.31
C ARG A 63 29.84 1.92 -5.73
N THR A 64 30.47 0.99 -5.03
CA THR A 64 31.90 0.68 -5.16
C THR A 64 32.15 -0.70 -5.79
N TYR A 65 31.08 -1.41 -6.14
CA TYR A 65 31.17 -2.74 -6.72
C TYR A 65 31.80 -2.70 -8.12
N GLU A 66 32.93 -3.37 -8.27
CA GLU A 66 33.68 -3.51 -9.53
C GLU A 66 33.67 -4.95 -10.07
N GLY A 67 32.83 -5.83 -9.51
CA GLY A 67 32.73 -7.23 -9.95
C GLY A 67 31.88 -7.42 -11.21
N ASP A 68 31.91 -8.65 -11.74
CA ASP A 68 31.22 -9.00 -12.99
C ASP A 68 29.69 -9.13 -12.84
N ASP A 69 29.18 -9.37 -11.62
CA ASP A 69 27.74 -9.58 -11.37
C ASP A 69 27.14 -8.59 -10.37
N PRO A 70 26.89 -7.33 -10.76
CA PRO A 70 26.26 -6.32 -9.90
C PRO A 70 24.87 -6.75 -9.39
N LEU A 71 24.12 -7.56 -10.15
CA LEU A 71 22.80 -8.06 -9.75
C LEU A 71 22.87 -8.89 -8.46
N SER A 72 23.98 -9.59 -8.22
CA SER A 72 24.18 -10.40 -7.00
C SER A 72 24.11 -9.58 -5.71
N VAL A 73 24.61 -8.34 -5.73
CA VAL A 73 24.57 -7.42 -4.57
C VAL A 73 23.14 -7.00 -4.30
N TRP A 74 22.36 -6.70 -5.34
CA TRP A 74 20.94 -6.37 -5.23
C TRP A 74 20.10 -7.52 -4.68
N ASP A 75 20.30 -8.74 -5.19
CA ASP A 75 19.59 -9.93 -4.71
C ASP A 75 19.88 -10.18 -3.21
N ARG A 76 21.14 -10.09 -2.79
CA ARG A 76 21.52 -10.18 -1.37
C ARG A 76 20.88 -9.08 -0.53
N TYR A 77 20.92 -7.84 -1.01
CA TYR A 77 20.39 -6.69 -0.27
C TYR A 77 18.86 -6.78 -0.09
N ILE A 78 18.14 -7.22 -1.12
CA ILE A 78 16.69 -7.42 -1.08
C ILE A 78 16.33 -8.57 -0.14
N LYS A 79 17.02 -9.71 -0.22
CA LYS A 79 16.82 -10.84 0.70
C LYS A 79 17.09 -10.45 2.16
N TRP A 80 18.16 -9.69 2.41
CA TRP A 80 18.46 -9.17 3.73
C TRP A 80 17.33 -8.25 4.23
N THR A 81 16.82 -7.36 3.38
CA THR A 81 15.72 -6.46 3.75
C THR A 81 14.44 -7.23 4.09
N GLU A 82 14.09 -8.27 3.32
CA GLU A 82 12.94 -9.13 3.62
C GLU A 82 13.10 -9.85 4.96
N GLN A 83 14.31 -10.29 5.30
CA GLN A 83 14.61 -11.01 6.54
C GLN A 83 14.63 -10.09 7.77
N THR A 84 15.25 -8.92 7.65
CA THR A 84 15.42 -7.95 8.75
C THR A 84 14.12 -7.23 9.11
N PHE A 85 13.19 -7.06 8.16
CA PHE A 85 11.93 -6.36 8.39
C PHE A 85 10.73 -7.32 8.29
N PRO A 86 10.39 -8.04 9.37
CA PRO A 86 9.29 -9.01 9.36
C PRO A 86 7.94 -8.37 9.04
N GLN A 87 7.71 -7.12 9.43
CA GLN A 87 6.44 -6.40 9.24
C GLN A 87 6.19 -5.93 7.80
N GLY A 88 7.20 -5.89 6.92
CA GLY A 88 7.02 -5.43 5.53
C GLY A 88 6.57 -3.98 5.36
N GLY A 89 6.63 -3.17 6.43
CA GLY A 89 6.20 -1.77 6.42
C GLY A 89 7.14 -0.83 5.67
N LYS A 90 6.79 0.47 5.67
CA LYS A 90 7.55 1.55 5.00
C LYS A 90 9.01 1.64 5.47
N GLU A 91 9.29 1.23 6.71
CA GLU A 91 10.64 1.21 7.30
C GLU A 91 11.65 0.36 6.51
N SER A 92 11.16 -0.68 5.83
CA SER A 92 11.97 -1.57 5.00
C SER A 92 12.47 -0.90 3.71
N ASN A 93 11.76 0.12 3.20
CA ASN A 93 11.97 0.72 1.88
C ASN A 93 12.05 -0.30 0.73
N LEU A 94 11.45 -1.49 0.90
CA LEU A 94 11.56 -2.60 -0.05
C LEU A 94 11.02 -2.23 -1.44
N THR A 95 9.87 -1.55 -1.53
CA THR A 95 9.29 -1.13 -2.82
C THR A 95 10.21 -0.18 -3.58
N THR A 96 10.82 0.79 -2.88
CA THR A 96 11.80 1.72 -3.48
C THR A 96 13.05 0.98 -3.95
N LEU A 97 13.50 -0.03 -3.19
CA LEU A 97 14.64 -0.84 -3.56
C LEU A 97 14.35 -1.68 -4.82
N LEU A 98 13.16 -2.27 -4.89
CA LEU A 98 12.67 -3.00 -6.06
C LEU A 98 12.56 -2.09 -7.28
N GLU A 99 12.01 -0.88 -7.13
CA GLU A 99 11.91 0.11 -8.22
C GLU A 99 13.29 0.52 -8.75
N ARG A 100 14.27 0.73 -7.85
CA ARG A 100 15.66 1.05 -8.22
C ARG A 100 16.29 -0.07 -9.04
N VAL A 101 16.18 -1.33 -8.62
CA VAL A 101 16.81 -2.46 -9.32
C VAL A 101 16.15 -2.71 -10.68
N VAL A 102 14.82 -2.70 -10.77
CA VAL A 102 14.14 -2.95 -12.05
C VAL A 102 14.48 -1.86 -13.05
N THR A 103 14.49 -0.59 -12.63
CA THR A 103 14.83 0.55 -13.50
C THR A 103 16.29 0.50 -13.94
N ARG A 104 17.23 0.16 -13.04
CA ARG A 104 18.66 0.06 -13.33
C ARG A 104 18.96 -0.95 -14.43
N PHE A 105 18.42 -2.16 -14.32
CA PHE A 105 18.75 -3.29 -15.18
C PHE A 105 17.80 -3.48 -16.37
N THR A 106 16.83 -2.58 -16.57
CA THR A 106 15.88 -2.68 -17.70
C THR A 106 16.62 -2.64 -19.04
N GLU A 107 17.65 -1.80 -19.17
CA GLU A 107 18.45 -1.64 -20.40
C GLU A 107 19.47 -2.78 -20.60
N GLU A 108 19.80 -3.51 -19.53
CA GLU A 108 20.83 -4.55 -19.49
C GLU A 108 20.26 -5.91 -19.92
N LYS A 109 20.24 -6.16 -21.24
CA LYS A 109 19.61 -7.34 -21.85
C LYS A 109 20.17 -8.70 -21.39
N HIS A 110 21.42 -8.76 -20.91
CA HIS A 110 22.02 -10.02 -20.47
C HIS A 110 21.36 -10.58 -19.21
N TYR A 111 20.74 -9.73 -18.38
CA TYR A 111 20.00 -10.16 -17.20
C TYR A 111 18.54 -10.51 -17.45
N HIS A 112 18.00 -10.24 -18.65
CA HIS A 112 16.57 -10.41 -18.94
C HIS A 112 16.08 -11.83 -18.71
N ASN A 113 16.90 -12.85 -18.96
CA ASN A 113 16.55 -14.26 -18.75
C ASN A 113 17.12 -14.85 -17.45
N ASP A 114 17.79 -14.05 -16.61
CA ASP A 114 18.29 -14.52 -15.31
C ASP A 114 17.11 -14.81 -14.36
N PRO A 115 17.00 -16.02 -13.78
CA PRO A 115 15.93 -16.34 -12.82
C PRO A 115 15.81 -15.34 -11.67
N ARG A 116 16.95 -14.82 -11.18
CA ARG A 116 17.00 -13.85 -10.08
C ARG A 116 16.35 -12.54 -10.50
N TYR A 117 16.64 -12.06 -11.69
CA TYR A 117 16.06 -10.80 -12.18
C TYR A 117 14.56 -10.92 -12.41
N VAL A 118 14.11 -12.04 -13.00
CA VAL A 118 12.67 -12.31 -13.19
C VAL A 118 11.95 -12.39 -11.85
N ASP A 119 12.54 -13.04 -10.84
CA ASP A 119 11.98 -13.08 -9.49
C ASP A 119 11.84 -11.69 -8.86
N LEU A 120 12.83 -10.80 -9.07
CA LEU A 120 12.77 -9.42 -8.59
C LEU A 120 11.64 -8.63 -9.25
N TRP A 121 11.44 -8.81 -10.56
CA TRP A 121 10.31 -8.22 -11.27
C TRP A 121 8.95 -8.76 -10.79
N ILE A 122 8.83 -10.08 -10.57
CA ILE A 122 7.60 -10.68 -10.03
C ILE A 122 7.32 -10.11 -8.62
N LYS A 123 8.35 -9.93 -7.79
CA LYS A 123 8.21 -9.27 -6.49
C LYS A 123 7.78 -7.81 -6.63
N PHE A 124 8.33 -7.08 -7.60
CA PHE A 124 7.93 -5.71 -7.87
C PHE A 124 6.45 -5.64 -8.30
N ALA A 125 6.02 -6.51 -9.21
CA ALA A 125 4.62 -6.59 -9.67
C ALA A 125 3.64 -6.78 -8.51
N LYS A 126 3.95 -7.68 -7.57
CA LYS A 126 3.11 -7.95 -6.38
C LYS A 126 2.98 -6.77 -5.41
N ASN A 127 3.90 -5.81 -5.46
CA ASN A 127 3.86 -4.61 -4.64
C ASN A 127 3.21 -3.41 -5.36
N CYS A 128 2.80 -3.58 -6.63
CA CYS A 128 2.14 -2.55 -7.43
C CYS A 128 0.61 -2.66 -7.33
N GLN A 129 -0.10 -1.56 -7.59
CA GLN A 129 -1.57 -1.57 -7.62
C GLN A 129 -2.15 -2.39 -8.78
N GLU A 130 -1.46 -2.42 -9.92
CA GLU A 130 -1.90 -3.13 -11.13
C GLU A 130 -0.79 -4.07 -11.63
N PRO A 131 -0.70 -5.31 -11.09
CA PRO A 131 0.39 -6.24 -11.42
C PRO A 131 0.37 -6.69 -12.89
N LEU A 132 -0.81 -6.73 -13.52
CA LEU A 132 -0.97 -7.17 -14.92
C LEU A 132 -0.23 -6.26 -15.92
N GLU A 133 -0.20 -4.95 -15.69
CA GLU A 133 0.53 -4.03 -16.57
C GLU A 133 2.04 -4.30 -16.50
N ILE A 134 2.55 -4.66 -15.32
CA ILE A 134 3.96 -5.03 -15.14
C ILE A 134 4.30 -6.29 -15.93
N TYR A 135 3.47 -7.33 -15.87
CA TYR A 135 3.71 -8.55 -16.65
C TYR A 135 3.63 -8.32 -18.17
N ARG A 136 2.70 -7.47 -18.64
CA ARG A 136 2.65 -7.07 -20.05
C ARG A 136 3.90 -6.29 -20.46
N TYR A 137 4.37 -5.40 -19.59
CA TYR A 137 5.64 -4.69 -19.81
C TYR A 137 6.82 -5.65 -19.91
N MET A 138 6.92 -6.62 -19.00
CA MET A 138 7.98 -7.65 -19.05
C MET A 138 7.93 -8.43 -20.37
N GLN A 139 6.74 -8.85 -20.81
CA GLN A 139 6.57 -9.54 -22.09
C GLN A 139 6.99 -8.66 -23.28
N ALA A 140 6.59 -7.38 -23.28
CA ALA A 140 6.92 -6.44 -24.35
C ALA A 140 8.42 -6.13 -24.45
N GLN A 141 9.11 -6.04 -23.32
CA GLN A 141 10.56 -5.83 -23.28
C GLN A 141 11.38 -7.09 -23.49
N GLY A 142 10.75 -8.27 -23.48
CA GLY A 142 11.45 -9.54 -23.58
C GLY A 142 12.11 -9.99 -22.27
N ILE A 143 11.67 -9.46 -21.12
CA ILE A 143 12.19 -9.81 -19.81
C ILE A 143 11.53 -11.12 -19.34
N GLY A 144 12.33 -12.16 -19.11
CA GLY A 144 11.89 -13.44 -18.56
C GLY A 144 11.06 -14.29 -19.52
N VAL A 145 11.12 -14.03 -20.83
CA VAL A 145 10.34 -14.77 -21.84
C VAL A 145 10.74 -16.26 -21.90
N THR A 146 11.97 -16.60 -21.53
CA THR A 146 12.39 -18.01 -21.44
C THR A 146 12.12 -18.62 -20.07
N GLN A 147 11.56 -17.88 -19.11
CA GLN A 147 11.43 -18.31 -17.72
C GLN A 147 10.00 -18.66 -17.35
N ALA A 148 9.80 -19.91 -16.91
CA ALA A 148 8.48 -20.40 -16.51
C ALA A 148 7.88 -19.61 -15.34
N SER A 149 8.71 -19.04 -14.46
CA SER A 149 8.27 -18.24 -13.32
C SER A 149 7.42 -17.02 -13.73
N LEU A 150 7.73 -16.39 -14.87
CA LEU A 150 6.96 -15.27 -15.42
C LEU A 150 5.54 -15.71 -15.75
N TYR A 151 5.39 -16.75 -16.57
CA TYR A 151 4.09 -17.25 -17.03
C TYR A 151 3.24 -17.79 -15.89
N ILE A 152 3.85 -18.47 -14.92
CA ILE A 152 3.16 -18.94 -13.71
C ILE A 152 2.61 -17.74 -12.92
N ALA A 153 3.46 -16.77 -12.58
CA ALA A 153 3.04 -15.62 -11.77
C ALA A 153 2.01 -14.73 -12.50
N TRP A 154 2.14 -14.58 -13.81
CA TRP A 154 1.19 -13.83 -14.63
C TRP A 154 -0.15 -14.55 -14.76
N SER A 155 -0.14 -15.88 -14.91
CA SER A 155 -1.38 -16.66 -14.92
C SER A 155 -2.07 -16.69 -13.56
N GLU A 156 -1.34 -16.77 -12.46
CA GLU A 156 -1.90 -16.68 -11.10
C GLU A 156 -2.63 -15.35 -10.90
N GLU A 157 -2.07 -14.24 -11.38
CA GLU A 157 -2.73 -12.93 -11.29
C GLU A 157 -4.05 -12.88 -12.08
N TYR A 158 -4.10 -13.49 -13.28
CA TYR A 158 -5.36 -13.59 -14.02
C TYR A 158 -6.38 -14.51 -13.34
N GLU A 159 -5.91 -15.57 -12.68
CA GLU A 159 -6.74 -16.46 -11.88
C GLU A 159 -7.33 -15.74 -10.66
N ASP A 160 -6.54 -14.94 -9.95
CA ASP A 160 -6.98 -14.13 -8.81
C ASP A 160 -8.03 -13.09 -9.21
N GLN A 161 -7.99 -12.58 -10.45
CA GLN A 161 -9.02 -11.71 -11.04
C GLN A 161 -10.23 -12.47 -11.61
N GLY A 162 -10.26 -13.80 -11.54
CA GLY A 162 -11.33 -14.65 -12.06
C GLY A 162 -11.34 -14.83 -13.59
N ASN A 163 -10.27 -14.43 -14.29
CA ASN A 163 -10.18 -14.56 -15.75
C ASN A 163 -9.41 -15.82 -16.17
N PHE A 164 -10.05 -16.98 -16.01
CA PHE A 164 -9.45 -18.29 -16.31
C PHE A 164 -9.05 -18.47 -17.79
N ARG A 165 -9.79 -17.84 -18.72
CA ARG A 165 -9.47 -17.93 -20.15
C ARG A 165 -8.14 -17.24 -20.48
N LYS A 166 -7.89 -16.05 -19.92
CA LYS A 166 -6.61 -15.36 -20.12
C LYS A 166 -5.48 -16.08 -19.38
N ALA A 167 -5.74 -16.62 -18.20
CA ALA A 167 -4.79 -17.45 -17.45
C ALA A 167 -4.29 -18.65 -18.31
N ASP A 168 -5.20 -19.38 -18.94
CA ASP A 168 -4.85 -20.50 -19.83
C ASP A 168 -4.03 -20.05 -21.05
N LEU A 169 -4.40 -18.93 -21.70
CA LEU A 169 -3.65 -18.36 -22.82
C LEU A 169 -2.21 -17.99 -22.45
N VAL A 170 -1.98 -17.50 -21.23
CA VAL A 170 -0.61 -17.19 -20.75
C VAL A 170 0.22 -18.46 -20.60
N TYR A 171 -0.35 -19.58 -20.12
CA TYR A 171 0.36 -20.86 -20.10
C TYR A 171 0.68 -21.36 -21.50
N GLN A 172 -0.29 -21.30 -22.42
CA GLN A 172 -0.08 -21.68 -23.83
C GLN A 172 1.05 -20.87 -24.46
N GLU A 173 1.11 -19.57 -24.19
CA GLU A 173 2.20 -18.70 -24.64
C GLU A 173 3.56 -19.13 -24.04
N GLY A 174 3.61 -19.48 -22.75
CA GLY A 174 4.81 -20.01 -22.11
C GLY A 174 5.32 -21.30 -22.74
N PHE A 175 4.41 -22.21 -23.12
CA PHE A 175 4.79 -23.43 -23.86
C PHE A 175 5.31 -23.12 -25.26
N ARG A 176 4.66 -22.19 -25.98
CA ARG A 176 5.09 -21.75 -27.31
C ARG A 176 6.50 -21.13 -27.28
N LYS A 177 6.83 -20.43 -26.19
CA LYS A 177 8.15 -19.83 -25.96
C LYS A 177 9.17 -20.79 -25.35
N SER A 178 8.80 -22.04 -25.08
CA SER A 178 9.67 -23.07 -24.49
C SER A 178 10.30 -22.60 -23.17
N ALA A 179 9.49 -22.07 -22.27
CA ALA A 179 9.97 -21.53 -21.00
C ALA A 179 10.43 -22.63 -20.02
N ASP A 180 11.55 -22.38 -19.34
CA ASP A 180 12.20 -23.29 -18.41
C ASP A 180 11.96 -22.91 -16.93
N PRO A 181 11.81 -23.87 -16.01
CA PRO A 181 11.70 -25.33 -16.23
C PRO A 181 10.33 -25.73 -16.79
N HIS A 182 10.33 -26.47 -17.91
CA HIS A 182 9.10 -26.91 -18.58
C HIS A 182 8.17 -27.75 -17.70
N ASP A 183 8.75 -28.68 -16.92
CA ASP A 183 7.98 -29.57 -16.03
C ASP A 183 7.18 -28.78 -14.99
N LYS A 184 7.79 -27.71 -14.47
CA LYS A 184 7.13 -26.82 -13.50
C LYS A 184 5.98 -26.07 -14.16
N LEU A 185 6.18 -25.56 -15.38
CA LEU A 185 5.13 -24.88 -16.12
C LEU A 185 3.93 -25.82 -16.38
N LEU A 186 4.20 -27.06 -16.79
CA LEU A 186 3.20 -28.08 -17.04
C LEU A 186 2.43 -28.47 -15.78
N GLN A 187 3.13 -28.63 -14.66
CA GLN A 187 2.51 -28.95 -13.37
C GLN A 187 1.53 -27.86 -12.94
N PHE A 188 1.94 -26.59 -13.05
CA PHE A 188 1.11 -25.45 -12.68
C PHE A 188 -0.09 -25.27 -13.62
N HIS A 189 0.08 -25.50 -14.93
CA HIS A 189 -1.01 -25.47 -15.89
C HIS A 189 -2.07 -26.54 -15.59
N LYS A 190 -1.65 -27.78 -15.33
CA LYS A 190 -2.56 -28.87 -14.90
C LYS A 190 -3.26 -28.53 -13.60
N ALA A 191 -2.57 -27.89 -12.66
CA ALA A 191 -3.14 -27.47 -11.39
C ALA A 191 -4.23 -26.38 -11.58
N LEU A 192 -4.00 -25.41 -12.48
CA LEU A 192 -5.02 -24.43 -12.87
C LEU A 192 -6.25 -25.14 -13.45
N GLN A 193 -6.06 -26.00 -14.46
CA GLN A 193 -7.16 -26.73 -15.10
C GLN A 193 -7.99 -27.52 -14.08
N ALA A 194 -7.33 -28.22 -13.15
CA ALA A 194 -8.00 -28.95 -12.09
C ALA A 194 -8.79 -28.04 -11.13
N ARG A 195 -8.26 -26.85 -10.78
CA ARG A 195 -8.98 -25.86 -9.95
C ARG A 195 -10.21 -25.32 -10.67
N VAL A 196 -10.07 -24.94 -11.94
CA VAL A 196 -11.17 -24.43 -12.77
C VAL A 196 -12.26 -25.48 -12.95
N SER A 197 -11.91 -26.73 -13.26
CA SER A 197 -12.89 -27.83 -13.38
C SER A 197 -13.65 -28.05 -12.08
N ARG A 198 -12.98 -28.04 -10.93
CA ARG A 198 -13.66 -28.15 -9.63
C ARG A 198 -14.63 -27.01 -9.39
N GLN A 199 -14.20 -25.78 -9.66
CA GLN A 199 -15.06 -24.60 -9.47
C GLN A 199 -16.31 -24.67 -10.35
N VAL A 200 -16.16 -25.02 -11.63
CA VAL A 200 -17.29 -25.19 -12.55
C VAL A 200 -18.26 -26.27 -12.06
N MET A 201 -17.76 -27.39 -11.51
CA MET A 201 -18.63 -28.43 -10.95
C MET A 201 -19.40 -27.96 -9.70
N MET A 202 -18.75 -27.25 -8.77
CA MET A 202 -19.42 -26.75 -7.56
C MET A 202 -20.49 -25.69 -7.88
N ASN A 203 -20.23 -24.82 -8.85
CA ASN A 203 -21.21 -23.81 -9.28
C ASN A 203 -22.49 -24.41 -9.88
N VAL A 204 -22.42 -25.59 -10.51
CA VAL A 204 -23.60 -26.29 -11.04
C VAL A 204 -24.47 -26.88 -9.92
N GLU A 205 -23.85 -27.28 -8.81
CA GLU A 205 -24.56 -27.87 -7.67
C GLU A 205 -25.31 -26.82 -6.82
N GLU A 206 -24.80 -25.58 -6.74
CA GLU A 206 -25.43 -24.49 -5.98
C GLU A 206 -26.68 -23.90 -6.67
N GLU A 207 -26.75 -23.92 -8.01
CA GLU A 207 -27.91 -23.41 -8.75
C GLU A 207 -29.20 -24.24 -8.54
N ASP A 208 -29.08 -25.49 -8.09
CA ASP A 208 -30.22 -26.41 -7.88
C ASP A 208 -30.85 -26.27 -6.48
N SER A 209 -30.32 -25.39 -5.61
CA SER A 209 -30.70 -25.26 -4.19
C SER A 209 -31.29 -23.88 -3.79
N ASP A 210 -31.80 -23.08 -4.72
CA ASP A 210 -32.26 -21.69 -4.48
C ASP A 210 -33.69 -21.61 -3.89
N ASP A 211 -33.83 -21.86 -2.58
CA ASP A 211 -35.04 -21.63 -1.75
C ASP A 211 -34.83 -20.47 -0.73
N GLU A 212 -33.93 -19.50 -1.02
CA GLU A 212 -33.67 -18.34 -0.14
C GLU A 212 -34.34 -17.04 -0.67
N PRO A 213 -34.92 -16.19 0.22
CA PRO A 213 -35.56 -14.94 -0.19
C PRO A 213 -34.54 -13.91 -0.69
N LYS A 214 -34.56 -13.65 -2.00
CA LYS A 214 -33.68 -12.70 -2.71
C LYS A 214 -33.70 -11.30 -2.09
N GLN A 215 -32.53 -10.87 -1.60
CA GLN A 215 -32.30 -9.52 -1.05
C GLN A 215 -32.52 -8.44 -2.14
N LEU A 216 -32.95 -7.24 -1.72
CA LEU A 216 -33.18 -6.10 -2.63
C LEU A 216 -31.91 -5.72 -3.40
N GLU A 217 -31.91 -6.01 -4.70
CA GLU A 217 -30.82 -5.72 -5.63
C GLU A 217 -30.74 -4.23 -5.96
N ARG A 218 -29.52 -3.73 -6.23
CA ARG A 218 -29.31 -2.34 -6.65
C ARG A 218 -29.83 -2.15 -8.07
N VAL A 219 -30.73 -1.18 -8.25
CA VAL A 219 -31.22 -0.80 -9.58
C VAL A 219 -30.28 0.23 -10.21
N SER A 220 -29.65 -0.15 -11.32
CA SER A 220 -28.77 0.72 -12.10
C SER A 220 -29.53 1.92 -12.68
N LEU A 221 -28.91 3.11 -12.66
CA LEU A 221 -29.49 4.37 -13.15
C LEU A 221 -30.82 4.78 -12.49
N ALA A 222 -31.11 4.30 -11.28
CA ALA A 222 -32.29 4.70 -10.53
C ALA A 222 -32.21 6.16 -10.07
N ASP A 223 -33.33 6.87 -10.15
CA ASP A 223 -33.43 8.24 -9.66
C ASP A 223 -33.26 8.31 -8.14
N LEU A 224 -32.40 9.23 -7.69
CA LEU A 224 -32.18 9.49 -6.27
C LEU A 224 -33.15 10.57 -5.78
N LYS A 225 -33.93 10.28 -4.71
CA LYS A 225 -34.84 11.27 -4.12
C LYS A 225 -34.09 12.27 -3.25
N HIS A 226 -34.29 13.58 -3.48
CA HIS A 226 -33.77 14.62 -2.59
C HIS A 226 -34.35 14.46 -1.17
N ARG A 227 -33.52 14.51 -0.14
CA ARG A 227 -33.98 14.48 1.26
C ARG A 227 -33.95 15.89 1.84
N GLY A 228 -35.13 16.53 1.95
CA GLY A 228 -35.27 17.83 2.62
C GLY A 228 -36.64 18.47 2.41
N LYS A 229 -37.28 18.92 3.49
CA LYS A 229 -38.56 19.65 3.49
C LYS A 229 -38.37 21.18 3.58
N LYS A 230 -37.40 21.79 2.89
CA LYS A 230 -37.28 23.27 2.86
C LYS A 230 -36.71 23.73 1.52
N LYS A 231 -37.43 24.61 0.82
CA LYS A 231 -36.95 25.33 -0.35
C LYS A 231 -35.90 26.36 0.11
N ALA A 232 -34.63 26.03 -0.03
CA ALA A 232 -33.55 26.99 0.06
C ALA A 232 -32.99 27.23 -1.34
N VAL A 233 -32.94 28.50 -1.73
CA VAL A 233 -32.41 28.98 -3.01
C VAL A 233 -30.89 28.80 -3.00
N ALA A 234 -30.41 27.65 -3.46
CA ALA A 234 -29.07 27.40 -3.99
C ALA A 234 -29.04 25.99 -4.65
N PRO A 235 -28.43 25.81 -5.84
CA PRO A 235 -28.49 24.55 -6.59
C PRO A 235 -27.43 23.57 -6.07
N ILE A 236 -27.61 23.03 -4.87
CA ILE A 236 -26.80 21.92 -4.38
C ILE A 236 -27.75 20.86 -3.83
N ASN A 237 -28.31 20.06 -4.74
CA ASN A 237 -28.99 18.82 -4.37
C ASN A 237 -27.92 17.81 -3.92
N ARG A 238 -27.63 17.79 -2.62
CA ARG A 238 -26.89 16.68 -1.99
C ARG A 238 -27.86 15.56 -1.70
N THR A 239 -27.95 14.58 -2.58
CA THR A 239 -28.67 13.36 -2.29
C THR A 239 -27.75 12.42 -1.52
N GLY A 240 -28.06 12.16 -0.24
CA GLY A 240 -27.34 11.17 0.57
C GLY A 240 -27.66 9.73 0.14
N ALA A 241 -27.25 8.75 0.96
CA ALA A 241 -27.32 7.31 0.68
C ALA A 241 -28.72 6.68 0.49
N GLY A 242 -29.77 7.47 0.27
CA GLY A 242 -31.15 6.97 0.13
C GLY A 242 -31.51 6.62 -1.31
N ILE A 243 -31.26 5.37 -1.73
CA ILE A 243 -31.83 4.80 -2.95
C ILE A 243 -33.20 4.21 -2.61
N ARG A 244 -34.26 4.64 -3.30
CA ARG A 244 -35.55 3.92 -3.29
C ARG A 244 -35.99 3.71 -4.74
N SER A 245 -36.28 2.47 -5.08
CA SER A 245 -36.89 2.08 -6.35
C SER A 245 -38.20 2.86 -6.56
N ILE A 246 -38.33 3.52 -7.71
CA ILE A 246 -39.57 4.12 -8.19
C ILE A 246 -39.80 3.55 -9.59
N PRO A 247 -40.99 3.03 -9.91
CA PRO A 247 -41.35 2.77 -11.30
C PRO A 247 -41.74 4.11 -11.95
N GLY A 248 -40.83 4.71 -12.71
CA GLY A 248 -41.10 5.98 -13.41
C GLY A 248 -39.97 6.36 -14.35
N GLY A 249 -40.09 6.00 -15.63
CA GLY A 249 -39.04 6.16 -16.64
C GLY A 249 -38.81 7.60 -17.12
N LEU A 250 -37.63 7.82 -17.70
CA LEU A 250 -37.29 9.04 -18.45
C LEU A 250 -38.30 9.27 -19.59
N LYS A 251 -38.82 10.51 -19.69
CA LYS A 251 -39.49 10.96 -20.91
C LYS A 251 -38.43 11.31 -21.95
N SER A 252 -38.22 10.43 -22.92
CA SER A 252 -37.41 10.74 -24.11
C SER A 252 -38.13 11.81 -24.95
N GLN A 253 -37.54 12.99 -25.06
CA GLN A 253 -37.81 13.90 -26.18
C GLN A 253 -36.61 13.82 -27.13
N GLY A 254 -36.67 12.95 -28.12
CA GLY A 254 -35.73 12.94 -29.23
C GLY A 254 -36.17 13.95 -30.28
N ALA A 255 -35.37 14.99 -30.53
CA ALA A 255 -35.50 15.79 -31.74
C ALA A 255 -35.03 14.94 -32.95
N PRO A 256 -35.72 14.98 -34.11
CA PRO A 256 -35.28 14.24 -35.28
C PRO A 256 -33.93 14.78 -35.77
N VAL A 257 -32.97 13.88 -35.99
CA VAL A 257 -31.64 14.23 -36.50
C VAL A 257 -31.78 14.70 -37.95
N LEU A 258 -31.70 16.00 -38.17
CA LEU A 258 -31.68 16.62 -39.48
C LEU A 258 -30.23 16.66 -40.00
N GLY A 259 -29.90 15.81 -40.96
CA GLY A 259 -28.63 15.88 -41.71
C GLY A 259 -27.92 14.54 -41.83
N SER A 260 -28.01 13.91 -43.00
CA SER A 260 -27.21 12.73 -43.37
C SER A 260 -26.18 13.14 -44.43
N ASN A 261 -24.98 13.50 -43.98
CA ASN A 261 -23.81 13.53 -44.87
C ASN A 261 -23.00 12.24 -44.63
N SER A 262 -22.88 11.43 -45.69
CA SER A 262 -22.13 10.16 -45.83
C SER A 262 -21.76 9.41 -44.53
N ARG A 263 -22.59 8.43 -44.15
CA ARG A 263 -22.36 7.56 -42.99
C ARG A 263 -21.34 6.46 -43.35
N LEU A 264 -20.22 6.39 -42.61
CA LEU A 264 -19.31 5.25 -42.66
C LEU A 264 -20.04 4.02 -42.09
N VAL A 265 -20.02 2.90 -42.84
CA VAL A 265 -20.58 1.62 -42.38
C VAL A 265 -19.51 0.94 -41.52
N ILE A 266 -19.89 0.60 -40.28
CA ILE A 266 -19.01 -0.12 -39.35
C ILE A 266 -18.84 -1.55 -39.89
N PHE A 267 -17.62 -2.07 -39.81
CA PHE A 267 -17.30 -3.44 -40.21
C PHE A 267 -18.12 -4.45 -39.40
N ASP A 268 -18.76 -5.38 -40.10
CA ASP A 268 -19.55 -6.46 -39.50
C ASP A 268 -18.71 -7.74 -39.46
N GLU A 269 -18.09 -8.00 -38.31
CA GLU A 269 -17.23 -9.18 -38.08
C GLU A 269 -17.98 -10.50 -38.32
N ASN A 270 -19.32 -10.53 -38.22
CA ASN A 270 -20.11 -11.74 -38.43
C ASN A 270 -20.20 -12.18 -39.90
N LYS A 271 -19.93 -11.26 -40.85
CA LYS A 271 -19.96 -11.56 -42.29
C LYS A 271 -18.63 -12.13 -42.81
N ALA A 272 -17.55 -12.00 -42.05
CA ALA A 272 -16.23 -12.51 -42.42
C ALA A 272 -15.89 -13.77 -41.61
N GLN A 273 -16.11 -14.95 -42.20
CA GLN A 273 -15.90 -16.26 -41.53
C GLN A 273 -14.43 -16.60 -41.21
N SER A 274 -13.45 -15.73 -41.47
CA SER A 274 -12.01 -16.08 -41.39
C SER A 274 -11.07 -15.01 -40.84
N ALA A 275 -11.57 -13.87 -40.36
CA ALA A 275 -10.71 -12.93 -39.65
C ALA A 275 -10.42 -13.48 -38.25
N GLY A 276 -9.35 -14.26 -38.11
CA GLY A 276 -8.81 -14.61 -36.80
C GLY A 276 -8.52 -13.33 -36.01
N PRO A 277 -8.64 -13.33 -34.67
CA PRO A 277 -8.31 -12.18 -33.86
C PRO A 277 -6.89 -11.73 -34.21
N SER A 278 -6.72 -10.48 -34.62
CA SER A 278 -5.39 -9.92 -34.87
C SER A 278 -4.55 -10.12 -33.61
N GLU A 279 -3.43 -10.84 -33.71
CA GLU A 279 -2.47 -10.89 -32.60
C GLU A 279 -2.15 -9.44 -32.22
N PRO A 280 -2.34 -9.05 -30.95
CA PRO A 280 -2.08 -7.68 -30.54
C PRO A 280 -0.63 -7.37 -30.86
N ARG A 281 -0.42 -6.39 -31.73
CA ARG A 281 0.90 -5.91 -32.09
C ARG A 281 1.56 -5.46 -30.78
N LEU A 282 2.70 -6.06 -30.43
CA LEU A 282 3.48 -5.69 -29.25
C LEU A 282 3.86 -4.21 -29.40
N GLU A 283 3.10 -3.34 -28.75
CA GLU A 283 3.35 -1.91 -28.75
C GLU A 283 4.62 -1.65 -27.93
N ALA A 284 5.53 -0.85 -28.47
CA ALA A 284 6.81 -0.59 -27.82
C ALA A 284 6.58 0.29 -26.58
N TRP A 285 6.62 -0.33 -25.40
CA TRP A 285 6.55 0.40 -24.14
C TRP A 285 7.84 1.22 -23.94
N VAL A 286 7.69 2.53 -23.72
CA VAL A 286 8.83 3.45 -23.54
C VAL A 286 9.30 3.50 -22.08
N ALA A 287 8.44 3.14 -21.12
CA ALA A 287 8.76 3.13 -19.71
C ALA A 287 7.97 2.04 -18.95
N PRO A 288 8.51 1.52 -17.82
CA PRO A 288 7.76 0.65 -16.92
C PRO A 288 6.50 1.35 -16.36
N PRO A 289 5.39 0.63 -16.15
CA PRO A 289 4.22 1.17 -15.46
C PRO A 289 4.58 1.63 -14.04
N THR A 290 3.96 2.73 -13.61
CA THR A 290 4.20 3.27 -12.27
C THR A 290 3.60 2.37 -11.21
N SER A 291 4.33 2.14 -10.12
CA SER A 291 3.86 1.31 -8.99
C SER A 291 2.60 1.83 -8.29
N ARG A 292 2.27 3.13 -8.46
CA ARG A 292 1.16 3.82 -7.81
C ARG A 292 0.43 4.76 -8.78
N ALA A 293 -0.90 4.65 -8.86
CA ALA A 293 -1.75 5.59 -9.58
C ALA A 293 -1.82 6.94 -8.83
N LYS A 294 -1.00 7.90 -9.25
CA LYS A 294 -0.84 9.21 -8.58
C LYS A 294 -2.13 10.04 -8.51
N GLU A 295 -3.06 9.83 -9.43
CA GLU A 295 -4.35 10.56 -9.48
C GLU A 295 -5.41 9.95 -8.55
N ASN A 296 -5.31 8.64 -8.26
CA ASN A 296 -6.26 7.93 -7.40
C ASN A 296 -5.92 8.05 -5.91
N GLU A 297 -4.68 8.40 -5.57
CA GLU A 297 -4.21 8.48 -4.19
C GLU A 297 -3.70 9.86 -3.81
N GLN A 298 -4.42 10.54 -2.93
CA GLN A 298 -3.94 11.77 -2.30
C GLN A 298 -2.87 11.42 -1.24
N LYS A 299 -1.66 11.99 -1.36
CA LYS A 299 -0.65 11.86 -0.31
C LYS A 299 -1.13 12.64 0.93
N PRO A 300 -1.10 12.05 2.13
CA PRO A 300 -1.47 12.77 3.33
C PRO A 300 -0.52 13.95 3.53
N GLU A 301 -1.10 15.14 3.71
CA GLU A 301 -0.34 16.29 4.19
C GLU A 301 0.16 16.00 5.61
N ARG A 302 1.26 16.65 6.02
CA ARG A 302 1.71 16.56 7.42
C ARG A 302 0.50 16.89 8.30
N TRP A 303 0.23 16.10 9.33
CA TRP A 303 -0.49 16.62 10.49
C TRP A 303 0.37 17.76 11.02
N CYS A 304 0.17 18.96 10.49
CA CYS A 304 0.55 20.17 11.19
C CYS A 304 -0.09 20.03 12.57
N ASP A 305 0.62 20.39 13.63
CA ASP A 305 0.08 20.50 14.98
C ASP A 305 -1.07 21.53 15.01
N VAL A 306 -2.22 21.17 14.41
CA VAL A 306 -3.42 21.98 14.34
C VAL A 306 -4.01 21.90 15.73
N LYS A 307 -3.51 22.78 16.60
CA LYS A 307 -4.35 23.33 17.66
C LYS A 307 -5.55 23.94 16.94
N MET A 308 -6.66 23.22 16.90
CA MET A 308 -7.93 23.74 16.38
C MET A 308 -8.16 25.10 17.04
N PRO A 309 -8.20 26.21 16.28
CA PRO A 309 -8.61 27.47 16.86
C PRO A 309 -10.09 27.32 17.19
N GLN A 310 -10.46 27.32 18.46
CA GLN A 310 -11.86 27.44 18.88
C GLN A 310 -12.35 28.85 18.49
N LYS A 311 -12.78 29.01 17.23
CA LYS A 311 -13.46 30.23 16.79
C LYS A 311 -14.92 30.16 17.21
N SER A 312 -15.25 30.90 18.27
CA SER A 312 -16.63 31.33 18.53
C SER A 312 -17.05 32.38 17.50
N LYS A 313 -18.33 32.38 17.11
CA LYS A 313 -18.88 33.18 16.01
C LYS A 313 -18.95 34.70 16.26
N PHE A 314 -18.37 35.21 17.33
CA PHE A 314 -18.28 36.65 17.62
C PHE A 314 -16.89 36.93 18.19
N GLY A 315 -16.11 37.76 17.47
CA GLY A 315 -14.68 37.95 17.66
C GLY A 315 -14.24 38.62 18.97
N HIS A 316 -14.38 37.92 20.09
CA HIS A 316 -13.72 38.26 21.35
C HIS A 316 -13.00 37.04 21.93
N THR A 317 -11.77 37.25 22.41
CA THR A 317 -11.01 36.27 23.19
C THR A 317 -11.73 35.99 24.50
N VAL A 318 -12.46 34.87 24.56
CA VAL A 318 -12.98 34.33 25.82
C VAL A 318 -11.94 33.34 26.33
N MET A 319 -11.30 33.64 27.45
CA MET A 319 -10.59 32.60 28.21
C MET A 319 -11.60 31.53 28.59
N ALA A 320 -11.34 30.27 28.20
CA ALA A 320 -12.13 29.15 28.67
C ALA A 320 -12.11 29.13 30.22
N PRO A 321 -13.25 28.93 30.89
CA PRO A 321 -13.23 28.62 32.32
C PRO A 321 -12.39 27.34 32.52
N PRO A 322 -11.60 27.25 33.62
CA PRO A 322 -10.79 26.07 33.88
C PRO A 322 -11.69 24.83 33.90
N PRO A 323 -11.25 23.69 33.34
CA PRO A 323 -12.05 22.47 33.35
C PRO A 323 -12.39 22.12 34.81
N PRO A 324 -13.60 21.61 35.09
CA PRO A 324 -13.88 21.04 36.40
C PRO A 324 -12.81 19.98 36.68
N LYS A 325 -12.17 20.09 37.85
CA LYS A 325 -11.13 19.15 38.28
C LYS A 325 -11.66 17.74 38.08
N LEU A 326 -10.95 16.94 37.28
CA LEU A 326 -11.22 15.52 37.16
C LEU A 326 -11.16 14.92 38.57
N THR A 327 -12.26 14.33 39.02
CA THR A 327 -12.36 13.57 40.28
C THR A 327 -11.69 12.21 40.12
N PHE A 328 -10.41 12.22 39.73
CA PHE A 328 -9.56 11.06 39.75
C PHE A 328 -8.20 11.55 40.23
N GLN A 329 -7.81 11.14 41.44
CA GLN A 329 -6.44 11.32 41.91
C GLN A 329 -5.65 10.11 41.42
N PRO A 330 -4.70 10.26 40.48
CA PRO A 330 -3.71 9.23 40.24
C PRO A 330 -2.98 8.99 41.56
N PHE A 331 -2.85 7.74 41.97
CA PHE A 331 -2.12 7.37 43.18
C PHE A 331 -0.66 7.82 43.02
N VAL A 332 -0.25 8.79 43.84
CA VAL A 332 1.15 9.21 43.94
C VAL A 332 1.74 8.41 45.09
N GLU A 333 2.75 7.57 44.81
CA GLU A 333 3.45 6.82 45.85
C GLU A 333 4.09 7.78 46.87
N GLU A 334 3.86 7.47 48.14
CA GLU A 334 4.23 8.23 49.32
C GLU A 334 5.75 8.18 49.54
N SER A 335 6.53 8.92 48.74
CA SER A 335 7.94 9.16 49.03
C SER A 335 8.47 10.54 48.63
N ASP A 336 7.67 11.40 47.98
CA ASP A 336 8.11 12.75 47.57
C ASP A 336 7.19 13.87 48.10
N GLN A 337 7.05 13.98 49.42
CA GLN A 337 6.51 15.18 50.06
C GLN A 337 7.64 16.11 50.55
N PRO A 338 7.85 17.30 49.95
CA PRO A 338 8.74 18.30 50.53
C PRO A 338 8.09 18.97 51.75
N PRO A 339 8.89 19.41 52.76
CA PRO A 339 8.36 19.86 54.04
C PRO A 339 7.56 21.16 53.91
N THR A 340 6.40 21.19 54.56
CA THR A 340 5.54 22.36 54.73
C THR A 340 6.23 23.45 55.55
N MET A 341 6.42 24.64 54.96
CA MET A 341 6.77 25.88 55.67
C MET A 341 5.63 26.89 55.57
N GLY A 342 5.19 27.39 56.73
CA GLY A 342 3.98 28.17 56.94
C GLY A 342 3.93 29.56 56.30
N GLU A 343 2.70 29.98 56.01
CA GLU A 343 2.32 31.29 55.50
C GLU A 343 2.62 32.41 56.51
N GLN A 344 3.77 33.08 56.40
CA GLN A 344 3.89 34.45 56.95
C GLN A 344 4.97 35.33 56.30
N THR A 345 5.82 34.81 55.41
CA THR A 345 6.97 35.58 54.86
C THR A 345 6.82 36.03 53.40
N LYS A 346 5.64 35.92 52.76
CA LYS A 346 5.47 36.35 51.34
C LYS A 346 4.97 37.78 51.13
N ARG A 347 4.60 38.53 52.18
CA ARG A 347 4.11 39.92 52.02
C ARG A 347 5.20 41.00 51.95
N GLN A 348 6.45 40.73 52.32
CA GLN A 348 7.51 41.75 52.31
C GLN A 348 8.38 41.77 51.04
N GLN A 349 8.45 40.69 50.24
CA GLN A 349 9.24 40.69 48.99
C GLN A 349 8.47 41.18 47.76
N ALA A 350 7.13 41.20 47.77
CA ALA A 350 6.34 41.72 46.66
C ALA A 350 6.33 43.27 46.58
N GLY A 351 6.71 43.96 47.66
CA GLY A 351 6.81 45.43 47.70
C GLY A 351 8.08 45.99 47.06
N ALA A 352 9.20 45.25 47.07
CA ALA A 352 10.50 45.73 46.60
C ALA A 352 10.67 45.65 45.07
N LEU A 353 10.05 44.68 44.41
CA LEU A 353 10.15 44.52 42.94
C LEU A 353 9.28 45.49 42.14
N LYS A 354 8.22 46.06 42.74
CA LYS A 354 7.33 47.02 42.07
C LYS A 354 7.90 48.46 42.03
N VAL A 355 8.88 48.78 42.87
CA VAL A 355 9.54 50.09 42.89
C VAL A 355 10.69 50.17 41.88
N GLN A 356 11.41 49.08 41.61
CA GLN A 356 12.48 49.11 40.60
C GLN A 356 11.98 49.13 39.15
N GLN A 357 10.79 48.59 38.85
CA GLN A 357 10.29 48.56 37.47
C GLN A 357 9.70 49.92 37.00
N LYS A 358 9.29 50.81 37.91
CA LYS A 358 8.85 52.18 37.57
C LYS A 358 10.02 53.17 37.33
N CYS A 359 11.21 52.93 37.91
CA CYS A 359 12.37 53.80 37.69
C CYS A 359 13.09 53.56 36.35
N LEU A 360 12.95 52.37 35.74
CA LEU A 360 13.56 52.06 34.43
C LEU A 360 12.73 52.54 33.24
N SER A 361 11.40 52.68 33.38
CA SER A 361 10.54 53.13 32.28
C SER A 361 10.59 54.65 32.04
N THR A 362 10.96 55.47 33.03
CA THR A 362 11.05 56.94 32.86
C THR A 362 12.42 57.39 32.33
N LYS A 363 13.48 56.57 32.44
CA LYS A 363 14.82 56.90 31.90
C LYS A 363 15.01 56.59 30.42
N ILE A 364 14.18 55.73 29.82
CA ILE A 364 14.31 55.34 28.41
C ILE A 364 13.51 56.26 27.46
N CYS A 365 12.48 56.96 27.97
CA CYS A 365 11.68 57.90 27.15
C CYS A 365 12.31 59.31 27.04
N GLY A 366 13.36 59.61 27.81
CA GLY A 366 14.04 60.91 27.83
C GLY A 366 15.26 61.04 26.89
N CYS A 367 15.81 59.93 26.37
CA CYS A 367 17.05 59.95 25.59
C CYS A 367 16.87 59.93 24.06
N ILE A 368 15.64 60.01 23.54
CA ILE A 368 15.38 60.03 22.07
C ILE A 368 15.02 61.44 21.56
N ARG A 369 15.05 62.48 22.41
CA ARG A 369 14.69 63.86 22.00
C ARG A 369 15.79 64.92 22.04
N THR A 370 17.05 64.54 22.23
CA THR A 370 18.19 65.45 22.12
C THR A 370 19.44 64.71 21.67
N PHE A 371 19.46 64.28 20.42
CA PHE A 371 20.68 64.24 19.61
C PHE A 371 20.27 64.68 18.21
N ASN A 372 20.84 65.82 17.80
CA ASN A 372 20.82 66.38 16.45
C ASN A 372 21.33 65.35 15.42
#